data_AF-A0AA36MQ37-F1
#
_entry.id   AF-A0AA36MQ37-F1
#
_cell.length_a   1.000
_cell.length_b   1.000
_cell.length_c   1.000
_cell.angle_alpha   90.00
_cell.angle_beta   90.00
_cell.angle_gamma   90.00
#
_symmetry.space_group_name_H-M   'P 1'
#
loop_
_entity.id
_entity.type
_entity.pdbx_description
1 polymer ?
#
loop_
_entity_poly.entity_id
_entity_poly.type
_entity_poly.pdbx_seq_one_letter_code
_entity_poly.pdbx_strand_id
1 'polypeptide(L)'
;MLVAWDSTTSHNLWCLFEIVSFLKTRNEESRPLVIKPTFMGPFSIAVFLGAFFVMVPYCFFPVSDFVVIEIISFVLAGLGVICASCAMHFLFQSADETLAQLKNSEKVSLQTCICSCCKEGQEKKHLCDKEVITECIRDSYSIESFEEVVRFALHDAVKNQCRGTCRHPAWILAVGSPLLWANLDMVATFAEQQDPESAVAFLIYGLVSWLVLVPAVIFPFVFICDALADEGSSTFRELLRTFGPACVPMSLVFSAALTLKLSWGLAASPLGSAGAGIGICVGVWAGMLLCGGCCFSCVGLLSAMTITCQ
;
A
#
# COMPACT_ATOMS: atom_id res chain seq x y z
N MET A 1 -15.12 -12.49 -9.14
CA MET A 1 -15.81 -11.19 -9.25
C MET A 1 -14.87 -10.16 -8.68
N LEU A 2 -14.60 -9.09 -9.43
CA LEU A 2 -13.83 -7.96 -8.92
C LEU A 2 -14.84 -6.93 -8.41
N VAL A 3 -14.73 -6.56 -7.14
CA VAL A 3 -15.59 -5.54 -6.51
C VAL A 3 -14.72 -4.34 -6.20
N ALA A 4 -14.96 -3.23 -6.91
CA ALA A 4 -14.41 -1.94 -6.55
C ALA A 4 -15.20 -1.42 -5.35
N TRP A 5 -14.62 -1.56 -4.15
CA TRP A 5 -15.30 -1.30 -2.91
C TRP A 5 -15.16 0.16 -2.50
N ASP A 6 -16.29 0.81 -2.29
CA ASP A 6 -16.38 2.14 -1.68
C ASP A 6 -17.44 2.15 -0.56
N SER A 7 -17.54 3.27 0.15
CA SER A 7 -18.52 3.43 1.24
C SER A 7 -19.97 3.42 0.75
N THR A 8 -20.24 3.62 -0.54
CA THR A 8 -21.62 3.58 -1.08
C THR A 8 -22.07 2.16 -1.42
N THR A 9 -21.12 1.26 -1.67
CA THR A 9 -21.33 -0.14 -2.04
C THR A 9 -22.07 -0.89 -0.93
N SER A 10 -21.75 -0.61 0.33
CA SER A 10 -22.43 -1.18 1.51
C SER A 10 -23.88 -0.72 1.67
N HIS A 11 -24.28 0.39 1.04
CA HIS A 11 -25.64 0.93 1.13
C HIS A 11 -26.53 0.55 -0.06
N ASN A 12 -25.93 0.10 -1.17
CA ASN A 12 -26.66 -0.27 -2.38
C ASN A 12 -27.12 -1.73 -2.31
N LEU A 13 -28.44 -1.94 -2.27
CA LEU A 13 -29.02 -3.27 -2.17
C LEU A 13 -28.60 -4.19 -3.31
N TRP A 14 -28.50 -3.64 -4.53
CA TRP A 14 -28.10 -4.41 -5.70
C TRP A 14 -26.68 -4.95 -5.55
N CYS A 15 -25.74 -4.12 -5.10
CA CYS A 15 -24.34 -4.52 -4.90
C CYS A 15 -24.22 -5.62 -3.84
N LEU A 16 -24.91 -5.47 -2.70
CA LEU A 16 -24.93 -6.49 -1.65
C LEU A 16 -25.52 -7.82 -2.16
N PHE A 17 -26.65 -7.74 -2.88
CA PHE A 17 -27.29 -8.91 -3.46
C PHE A 17 -26.38 -9.63 -4.46
N GLU A 18 -25.70 -8.89 -5.33
CA GLU A 18 -24.79 -9.46 -6.33
C GLU A 18 -23.60 -10.17 -5.66
N ILE A 19 -23.01 -9.56 -4.63
CA ILE A 19 -21.89 -10.16 -3.90
C ILE A 19 -22.33 -11.44 -3.17
N VAL A 20 -23.46 -11.41 -2.46
CA VAL A 20 -23.98 -12.58 -1.74
C VAL A 20 -24.40 -13.69 -2.70
N SER A 21 -25.07 -13.35 -3.80
CA SER A 21 -25.43 -14.31 -4.84
C SER A 21 -24.19 -14.94 -5.48
N PHE A 22 -23.13 -14.16 -5.70
CA PHE A 22 -21.85 -14.67 -6.17
C PHE A 22 -21.19 -15.60 -5.14
N LEU A 23 -21.26 -15.28 -3.84
CA LEU A 23 -20.73 -16.14 -2.78
C LEU A 23 -21.50 -17.47 -2.69
N LYS A 24 -22.84 -17.46 -2.79
CA LYS A 24 -23.66 -18.68 -2.73
C LYS A 24 -23.51 -19.57 -3.96
N THR A 25 -23.45 -19.00 -5.15
CA THR A 25 -23.42 -19.77 -6.40
C THR A 25 -22.09 -20.46 -6.64
N ARG A 26 -21.06 -20.14 -5.86
CA ARG A 26 -19.73 -20.70 -6.00
C ARG A 26 -19.43 -21.80 -5.01
N ASN A 27 -19.07 -22.96 -5.56
CA ASN A 27 -18.20 -23.90 -4.87
C ASN A 27 -16.84 -23.23 -4.65
N GLU A 28 -16.23 -23.48 -3.48
CA GLU A 28 -15.01 -22.85 -2.95
C GLU A 28 -13.84 -22.78 -3.95
N GLU A 29 -13.81 -23.65 -4.97
CA GLU A 29 -12.70 -23.81 -5.90
C GLU A 29 -12.71 -22.89 -7.14
N SER A 30 -13.84 -22.25 -7.49
CA SER A 30 -14.06 -21.81 -8.89
C SER A 30 -13.74 -20.34 -9.25
N ARG A 31 -12.80 -19.68 -8.55
CA ARG A 31 -12.25 -18.29 -8.69
C ARG A 31 -12.66 -17.40 -7.50
N PRO A 32 -11.74 -16.64 -6.89
CA PRO A 32 -12.01 -15.87 -5.68
C PRO A 32 -12.90 -14.63 -5.92
N LEU A 33 -13.62 -14.22 -4.87
CA LEU A 33 -14.13 -12.85 -4.73
C LEU A 33 -12.92 -11.95 -4.46
N VAL A 34 -12.70 -10.94 -5.31
CA VAL A 34 -11.59 -9.99 -5.15
C VAL A 34 -12.19 -8.61 -4.86
N ILE A 35 -12.06 -8.16 -3.61
CA ILE A 35 -12.50 -6.84 -3.14
C ILE A 35 -11.29 -5.92 -3.16
N LYS A 36 -11.40 -4.81 -3.90
CA LYS A 36 -10.36 -3.78 -4.01
C LYS A 36 -10.91 -2.43 -3.56
N PRO A 37 -10.39 -1.83 -2.49
CA PRO A 37 -10.84 -0.51 -2.07
C PRO A 37 -10.48 0.52 -3.16
N THR A 38 -11.43 1.37 -3.54
CA THR A 38 -11.23 2.42 -4.56
C THR A 38 -10.13 3.41 -4.17
N PHE A 39 -9.98 3.67 -2.86
CA PHE A 39 -8.92 4.52 -2.29
C PHE A 39 -7.49 3.99 -2.49
N MET A 40 -7.33 2.73 -2.90
CA MET A 40 -6.02 2.19 -3.27
C MET A 40 -5.42 2.91 -4.48
N GLY A 41 -6.26 3.46 -5.35
CA GLY A 41 -5.82 4.25 -6.52
C GLY A 41 -5.00 5.47 -6.11
N PRO A 42 -5.55 6.43 -5.35
CA PRO A 42 -4.82 7.57 -4.82
C PRO A 42 -3.51 7.22 -4.11
N PHE A 43 -3.52 6.17 -3.27
CA PHE A 43 -2.30 5.70 -2.61
C PHE A 43 -1.25 5.19 -3.61
N SER A 44 -1.67 4.38 -4.59
CA SER A 44 -0.77 3.89 -5.65
C SER A 44 -0.18 5.03 -6.46
N ILE A 45 -0.99 6.05 -6.78
CA ILE A 45 -0.55 7.25 -7.50
C ILE A 45 0.46 8.04 -6.65
N ALA A 46 0.20 8.22 -5.36
CA ALA A 46 1.12 8.93 -4.46
C ALA A 46 2.49 8.24 -4.38
N VAL A 47 2.52 6.91 -4.22
CA VAL A 47 3.78 6.13 -4.19
C VAL A 47 4.49 6.19 -5.54
N PHE A 48 3.76 6.02 -6.64
CA PHE A 48 4.32 6.07 -7.99
C PHE A 48 4.91 7.44 -8.31
N LEU A 49 4.18 8.52 -8.03
CA LEU A 49 4.66 9.89 -8.23
C LEU A 49 5.85 10.20 -7.32
N GLY A 50 5.82 9.75 -6.06
CA GLY A 50 6.97 9.86 -5.16
C GLY A 50 8.22 9.20 -5.74
N ALA A 51 8.11 7.95 -6.20
CA ALA A 51 9.19 7.21 -6.86
C ALA A 51 9.69 7.91 -8.14
N PHE A 52 8.77 8.46 -8.94
CA PHE A 52 9.10 9.22 -10.13
C PHE A 52 9.87 10.50 -9.80
N PHE A 53 9.38 11.31 -8.86
CA PHE A 53 10.01 12.59 -8.51
C PHE A 53 11.40 12.41 -7.90
N VAL A 54 11.65 11.30 -7.19
CA VAL A 54 13.00 10.97 -6.68
C VAL A 54 14.02 10.83 -7.82
N MET A 55 13.61 10.41 -9.02
CA MET A 55 14.51 10.25 -10.15
C MET A 55 14.67 11.52 -11.01
N VAL A 56 13.76 12.48 -10.89
CA VAL A 56 13.81 13.74 -11.67
C VAL A 56 15.16 14.45 -11.53
N PRO A 57 15.77 14.62 -10.34
CA PRO A 57 17.06 15.28 -10.21
C PRO A 57 18.18 14.63 -11.05
N TYR A 58 18.15 13.31 -11.22
CA TYR A 58 19.12 12.58 -12.02
C TYR A 58 19.03 12.88 -13.52
N CYS A 59 17.85 13.28 -14.01
CA CYS A 59 17.64 13.63 -15.41
C CYS A 59 18.03 15.09 -15.74
N PHE A 60 18.01 15.99 -14.75
CA PHE A 60 18.15 17.44 -14.98
C PHE A 60 19.46 18.05 -14.49
N PHE A 61 20.15 17.42 -13.56
CA PHE A 61 21.39 17.94 -13.00
C PHE A 61 22.61 17.20 -13.55
N PRO A 62 23.73 17.90 -13.79
CA PRO A 62 24.96 17.25 -14.22
C PRO A 62 25.47 16.31 -13.13
N VAL A 63 26.03 15.17 -13.54
CA VAL A 63 26.53 14.11 -12.63
C VAL A 63 27.63 14.64 -11.68
N SER A 64 28.31 15.74 -12.04
CA SER A 64 29.29 16.40 -11.18
C SER A 64 28.70 16.97 -9.89
N ASP A 65 27.42 17.37 -9.89
CA ASP A 65 26.74 18.00 -8.75
C ASP A 65 26.02 16.95 -7.89
N PHE A 66 26.69 15.82 -7.70
CA PHE A 66 26.13 14.62 -7.09
C PHE A 66 25.50 14.87 -5.70
N VAL A 67 26.16 15.67 -4.86
CA VAL A 67 25.64 16.02 -3.52
C VAL A 67 24.31 16.77 -3.60
N VAL A 68 24.16 17.66 -4.59
CA VAL A 68 22.93 18.43 -4.80
C VAL A 68 21.81 17.51 -5.26
N ILE A 69 22.10 16.59 -6.20
CA ILE A 69 21.16 15.58 -6.68
C ILE A 69 20.61 14.75 -5.52
N GLU A 70 21.48 14.29 -4.61
CA GLU A 70 21.06 13.50 -3.45
C GLU A 70 20.21 14.29 -2.46
N ILE A 71 20.61 15.52 -2.14
CA ILE A 71 19.83 16.36 -1.23
C ILE A 71 18.42 16.59 -1.79
N ILE A 72 18.30 16.92 -3.08
CA ILE A 72 17.00 17.13 -3.72
C ILE A 72 16.20 15.82 -3.76
N SER A 73 16.83 14.70 -4.16
CA SER A 73 16.19 13.38 -4.22
C SER A 73 15.67 12.95 -2.85
N PHE A 74 16.44 13.21 -1.78
CA PHE A 74 16.04 12.92 -0.40
C PHE A 74 14.84 13.76 0.04
N VAL A 75 14.83 15.06 -0.27
CA VAL A 75 13.69 15.95 0.03
C VAL A 75 12.44 15.48 -0.73
N LEU A 76 12.55 15.14 -2.01
CA LEU A 76 11.45 14.65 -2.83
C LEU A 76 10.95 13.27 -2.35
N ALA A 77 11.85 12.37 -1.96
CA ALA A 77 11.50 11.09 -1.34
C ALA A 77 10.71 11.30 -0.05
N GLY A 78 11.16 12.21 0.81
CA GLY A 78 10.47 12.55 2.05
C GLY A 78 9.05 13.07 1.81
N LEU A 79 8.88 13.97 0.84
CA LEU A 79 7.56 14.48 0.45
C LEU A 79 6.66 13.36 -0.11
N GLY A 80 7.20 12.50 -0.98
CA GLY A 80 6.47 11.36 -1.53
C GLY A 80 6.00 10.39 -0.44
N VAL A 81 6.85 10.09 0.54
CA VAL A 81 6.51 9.24 1.69
C VAL A 81 5.45 9.90 2.56
N ILE A 82 5.52 11.21 2.83
CA ILE A 82 4.48 11.93 3.58
C ILE A 82 3.14 11.87 2.84
N CYS A 83 3.12 12.12 1.52
CA CYS A 83 1.92 12.00 0.71
C CYS A 83 1.34 10.58 0.74
N ALA A 84 2.20 9.56 0.64
CA ALA A 84 1.80 8.16 0.73
C ALA A 84 1.23 7.81 2.12
N SER A 85 1.84 8.29 3.21
CA SER A 85 1.31 8.15 4.57
C SER A 85 -0.07 8.77 4.72
N CYS A 86 -0.26 10.00 4.23
CA CYS A 86 -1.57 10.66 4.27
C CYS A 86 -2.62 9.86 3.49
N ALA A 87 -2.29 9.40 2.26
CA ALA A 87 -3.21 8.60 1.46
C ALA A 87 -3.53 7.25 2.11
N MET A 88 -2.54 6.60 2.75
CA MET A 88 -2.74 5.36 3.50
C MET A 88 -3.62 5.57 4.73
N HIS A 89 -3.44 6.69 5.43
CA HIS A 89 -4.29 7.06 6.56
C HIS A 89 -5.75 7.19 6.13
N PHE A 90 -6.03 7.92 5.05
CA PHE A 90 -7.40 8.03 4.50
C PHE A 90 -7.95 6.67 4.04
N LEU A 91 -7.12 5.82 3.43
CA LEU A 91 -7.51 4.47 3.02
C LEU A 91 -7.95 3.63 4.23
N PHE A 92 -7.16 3.60 5.31
CA PHE A 92 -7.49 2.85 6.50
C PHE A 92 -8.67 3.43 7.26
N GLN A 93 -8.74 4.76 7.39
CA GLN A 93 -9.91 5.39 7.99
C GLN A 93 -11.19 5.02 7.24
N SER A 94 -11.18 5.10 5.90
CA SER A 94 -12.36 4.74 5.11
C SER A 94 -12.70 3.24 5.21
N ALA A 95 -11.68 2.37 5.27
CA ALA A 95 -11.88 0.94 5.47
C ALA A 95 -12.49 0.65 6.85
N ASP A 96 -11.96 1.27 7.90
CA ASP A 96 -12.45 1.12 9.28
C ASP A 96 -13.86 1.69 9.43
N GLU A 97 -14.16 2.85 8.84
CA GLU A 97 -15.51 3.41 8.79
C GLU A 97 -16.49 2.45 8.10
N THR A 98 -16.08 1.83 7.00
CA THR A 98 -16.93 0.88 6.28
C THR A 98 -17.12 -0.42 7.06
N LEU A 99 -16.08 -0.93 7.71
CA LEU A 99 -16.16 -2.10 8.59
C LEU A 99 -17.01 -1.81 9.83
N ALA A 100 -16.84 -0.63 10.43
CA ALA A 100 -17.64 -0.16 11.55
C ALA A 100 -19.11 0.01 11.14
N GLN A 101 -19.38 0.53 9.93
CA GLN A 101 -20.73 0.56 9.38
C GLN A 101 -21.30 -0.85 9.29
N LEU A 102 -20.63 -1.81 8.64
CA LEU A 102 -21.09 -3.20 8.52
C LEU A 102 -21.30 -3.91 9.87
N LYS A 103 -20.45 -3.60 10.87
CA LYS A 103 -20.49 -4.20 12.21
C LYS A 103 -21.57 -3.57 13.10
N ASN A 104 -21.60 -2.24 13.18
CA ASN A 104 -22.54 -1.50 14.04
C ASN A 104 -23.93 -1.40 13.43
N SER A 105 -24.05 -1.67 12.14
CA SER A 105 -25.33 -1.95 11.51
C SER A 105 -25.82 -3.34 11.93
N GLU A 106 -26.21 -3.43 13.20
CA GLU A 106 -27.27 -4.33 13.66
C GLU A 106 -28.55 -4.16 12.79
N LYS A 107 -28.59 -3.10 11.98
CA LYS A 107 -29.60 -2.76 10.96
C LYS A 107 -29.03 -2.59 9.53
N VAL A 108 -28.08 -3.41 9.03
CA VAL A 108 -28.09 -3.66 7.57
C VAL A 108 -29.36 -4.44 7.35
N SER A 109 -30.45 -3.71 7.22
CA SER A 109 -31.75 -4.27 6.93
C SER A 109 -32.01 -3.97 5.48
N LEU A 110 -32.65 -4.91 4.79
CA LEU A 110 -33.27 -4.65 3.48
C LEU A 110 -34.06 -3.33 3.46
N GLN A 111 -34.62 -2.93 4.62
CA GLN A 111 -35.35 -1.68 4.76
C GLN A 111 -34.48 -0.42 4.66
N THR A 112 -33.24 -0.44 5.19
CA THR A 112 -32.35 0.73 5.21
C THR A 112 -31.52 0.88 3.94
N CYS A 113 -31.37 -0.19 3.15
CA CYS A 113 -30.68 -0.13 1.86
C CYS A 113 -31.40 0.80 0.87
N ILE A 114 -30.60 1.52 0.09
CA ILE A 114 -31.06 2.51 -0.87
C ILE A 114 -31.06 1.87 -2.26
N CYS A 115 -32.14 2.02 -3.03
CA CYS A 115 -32.14 1.80 -4.48
C CYS A 115 -32.10 3.15 -5.19
N SER A 116 -31.56 3.17 -6.41
CA SER A 116 -31.60 4.37 -7.27
C SER A 116 -33.02 4.89 -7.45
N CYS A 117 -33.99 3.99 -7.58
CA CYS A 117 -35.42 4.29 -7.67
C CYS A 117 -36.02 5.05 -6.48
N CYS A 118 -35.47 4.90 -5.27
CA CYS A 118 -36.04 5.49 -4.05
C CYS A 118 -35.49 6.89 -3.72
N LYS A 119 -34.41 7.34 -4.38
CA LYS A 119 -33.76 8.62 -4.05
C LYS A 119 -34.54 9.85 -4.52
N GLU A 120 -35.31 9.73 -5.58
CA GLU A 120 -35.93 10.90 -6.25
C GLU A 120 -37.39 11.16 -5.87
N GLY A 121 -37.97 10.39 -4.94
CA GLY A 121 -39.35 10.62 -4.47
C GLY A 121 -40.42 10.58 -5.57
N GLN A 122 -40.11 10.03 -6.76
CA GLN A 122 -41.03 10.06 -7.89
C GLN A 122 -42.24 9.15 -7.68
N GLU A 123 -43.42 9.71 -7.92
CA GLU A 123 -44.69 8.99 -7.97
C GLU A 123 -44.67 7.96 -9.11
N LYS A 124 -44.76 6.69 -8.70
CA LYS A 124 -44.46 5.48 -9.47
C LYS A 124 -45.37 5.29 -10.69
N LYS A 125 -44.78 5.12 -11.88
CA LYS A 125 -45.33 4.30 -12.99
C LYS A 125 -44.58 2.99 -13.22
N HIS A 126 -43.43 2.77 -12.58
CA HIS A 126 -42.60 1.59 -12.77
C HIS A 126 -42.36 0.83 -11.46
N LEU A 127 -42.15 -0.49 -11.58
CA LEU A 127 -41.76 -1.39 -10.49
C LEU A 127 -40.44 -0.93 -9.86
N CYS A 128 -40.35 -0.96 -8.54
CA CYS A 128 -39.18 -0.53 -7.80
C CYS A 128 -38.15 -1.67 -7.74
N ASP A 129 -36.90 -1.43 -8.12
CA ASP A 129 -35.82 -2.43 -8.04
C ASP A 129 -35.70 -3.04 -6.64
N LYS A 130 -35.95 -2.24 -5.60
CA LYS A 130 -35.94 -2.73 -4.22
C LYS A 130 -36.98 -3.83 -3.97
N GLU A 131 -38.18 -3.67 -4.52
CA GLU A 131 -39.25 -4.68 -4.40
C GLU A 131 -38.86 -5.96 -5.15
N VAL A 132 -38.33 -5.82 -6.37
CA VAL A 132 -37.88 -6.95 -7.20
C VAL A 132 -36.73 -7.71 -6.53
N ILE A 133 -35.67 -7.02 -6.09
CA ILE A 133 -34.52 -7.65 -5.43
C ILE A 133 -34.94 -8.30 -4.12
N THR A 134 -35.83 -7.67 -3.34
CA THR A 134 -36.34 -8.27 -2.09
C THR A 134 -37.06 -9.58 -2.36
N GLU A 135 -37.86 -9.66 -3.42
CA GLU A 135 -38.54 -10.90 -3.79
C GLU A 135 -37.54 -11.97 -4.27
N CYS A 136 -36.56 -11.61 -5.11
CA CYS A 136 -35.49 -12.52 -5.48
C CYS A 136 -34.68 -13.03 -4.27
N ILE A 137 -34.49 -12.18 -3.26
CA ILE A 137 -33.85 -12.58 -2.01
C ILE A 137 -34.74 -13.58 -1.28
N ARG A 138 -36.05 -13.35 -1.13
CA ARG A 138 -36.97 -14.29 -0.47
C ARG A 138 -37.04 -15.65 -1.16
N ASP A 139 -36.98 -15.66 -2.50
CA ASP A 139 -36.98 -16.90 -3.28
C ASP A 139 -35.68 -17.70 -3.07
N SER A 140 -34.56 -17.00 -2.84
CA SER A 140 -33.24 -17.61 -2.73
C SER A 140 -32.77 -17.83 -1.28
N TYR A 141 -33.24 -17.04 -0.32
CA TYR A 141 -32.78 -16.97 1.07
C TYR A 141 -33.94 -16.57 1.99
N SER A 142 -33.87 -16.92 3.28
CA SER A 142 -34.59 -16.12 4.26
C SER A 142 -33.93 -14.74 4.37
N ILE A 143 -34.71 -13.71 4.71
CA ILE A 143 -34.21 -12.35 4.90
C ILE A 143 -33.09 -12.34 5.96
N GLU A 144 -33.31 -13.08 7.04
CA GLU A 144 -32.37 -13.20 8.16
C GLU A 144 -31.07 -13.88 7.74
N SER A 145 -31.16 -14.96 6.93
CA SER A 145 -29.97 -15.65 6.42
C SER A 145 -29.19 -14.78 5.45
N PHE A 146 -29.88 -14.02 4.59
CA PHE A 146 -29.23 -13.06 3.71
C PHE A 146 -28.47 -11.98 4.51
N GLU A 147 -29.13 -11.34 5.47
CA GLU A 147 -28.51 -10.31 6.32
C GLU A 147 -27.35 -10.86 7.14
N GLU A 148 -27.44 -12.10 7.61
CA GLU A 148 -26.34 -12.80 8.30
C GLU A 148 -25.13 -13.02 7.38
N VAL A 149 -25.34 -13.52 6.15
CA VAL A 149 -24.27 -13.71 5.17
C VAL A 149 -23.63 -12.38 4.79
N VAL A 150 -24.43 -11.33 4.57
CA VAL A 150 -23.89 -9.98 4.35
C VAL A 150 -23.04 -9.55 5.54
N ARG A 151 -23.55 -9.68 6.78
CA ARG A 151 -22.84 -9.18 7.96
C ARG A 151 -21.52 -9.90 8.21
N PHE A 152 -21.48 -11.23 8.09
CA PHE A 152 -20.30 -12.00 8.45
C PHE A 152 -19.36 -12.25 7.26
N ALA A 153 -19.88 -12.76 6.16
CA ALA A 153 -19.04 -13.13 5.02
C ALA A 153 -18.46 -11.89 4.31
N LEU A 154 -19.27 -10.83 4.16
CA LEU A 154 -18.78 -9.59 3.54
C LEU A 154 -17.81 -8.85 4.46
N HIS A 155 -18.11 -8.76 5.76
CA HIS A 155 -17.21 -8.13 6.72
C HIS A 155 -15.84 -8.83 6.72
N ASP A 156 -15.81 -10.16 6.80
CA ASP A 156 -14.55 -10.91 6.77
C ASP A 156 -13.81 -10.74 5.44
N ALA A 157 -14.53 -10.80 4.32
CA ALA A 157 -13.95 -10.57 2.99
C ALA A 157 -13.36 -9.15 2.86
N VAL A 158 -14.08 -8.11 3.27
CA VAL A 158 -13.61 -6.71 3.23
C VAL A 158 -12.41 -6.54 4.16
N LYS A 159 -12.47 -7.05 5.39
CA LYS A 159 -11.39 -6.95 6.38
C LYS A 159 -10.11 -7.60 5.85
N ASN A 160 -10.20 -8.82 5.35
CA ASN A 160 -9.04 -9.59 4.89
C ASN A 160 -8.45 -9.04 3.58
N GLN A 161 -9.29 -8.56 2.65
CA GLN A 161 -8.83 -8.16 1.32
C GLN A 161 -8.42 -6.70 1.20
N CYS A 162 -9.09 -5.78 1.92
CA CYS A 162 -8.71 -4.37 1.93
C CYS A 162 -7.32 -4.17 2.55
N ARG A 163 -7.03 -4.88 3.65
CA ARG A 163 -5.70 -4.83 4.31
C ARG A 163 -4.64 -5.67 3.57
N GLY A 164 -5.03 -6.81 2.98
CA GLY A 164 -4.11 -7.70 2.27
C GLY A 164 -3.62 -7.17 0.91
N THR A 165 -4.39 -6.29 0.25
CA THR A 165 -4.08 -5.87 -1.12
C THR A 165 -2.75 -5.13 -1.26
N CYS A 166 -2.41 -4.25 -0.31
CA CYS A 166 -1.14 -3.51 -0.34
C CYS A 166 0.09 -4.40 -0.07
N ARG A 167 -0.12 -5.67 0.30
CA ARG A 167 0.94 -6.66 0.54
C ARG A 167 1.26 -7.50 -0.69
N HIS A 168 0.56 -7.31 -1.81
CA HIS A 168 0.83 -8.10 -3.00
C HIS A 168 2.14 -7.65 -3.66
N PRO A 169 3.16 -8.53 -3.83
CA PRO A 169 4.47 -8.14 -4.36
C PRO A 169 4.37 -7.47 -5.74
N ALA A 170 3.50 -7.98 -6.62
CA ALA A 170 3.31 -7.38 -7.94
C ALA A 170 2.81 -5.93 -7.90
N TRP A 171 1.99 -5.56 -6.91
CA TRP A 171 1.53 -4.18 -6.75
C TRP A 171 2.69 -3.27 -6.33
N ILE A 172 3.49 -3.72 -5.35
CA ILE A 172 4.68 -3.00 -4.86
C ILE A 172 5.68 -2.74 -6.00
N LEU A 173 5.95 -3.77 -6.81
CA LEU A 173 6.84 -3.64 -7.97
C LEU A 173 6.24 -2.70 -9.03
N ALA A 174 4.93 -2.75 -9.26
CA ALA A 174 4.27 -1.85 -10.20
C ALA A 174 4.40 -0.38 -9.78
N VAL A 175 4.12 -0.04 -8.51
CA VAL A 175 4.22 1.35 -8.02
C VAL A 175 5.67 1.83 -7.93
N GLY A 176 6.65 0.93 -7.76
CA GLY A 176 8.08 1.24 -7.77
C GLY A 176 8.73 1.29 -9.17
N SER A 177 7.98 0.98 -10.24
CA SER A 177 8.52 0.91 -11.60
C SER A 177 9.20 2.19 -12.14
N PRO A 178 8.82 3.42 -11.72
CA PRO A 178 9.54 4.62 -12.17
C PRO A 178 11.04 4.62 -11.84
N LEU A 179 11.43 4.00 -10.72
CA LEU A 179 12.84 3.85 -10.35
C LEU A 179 13.60 3.01 -11.38
N LEU A 180 12.99 1.90 -11.84
CA LEU A 180 13.60 1.08 -12.88
C LEU A 180 13.70 1.86 -14.19
N TRP A 181 12.63 2.54 -14.61
CA TRP A 181 12.59 3.26 -15.88
C TRP A 181 13.67 4.34 -15.97
N ALA A 182 13.86 5.13 -14.91
CA ALA A 182 14.91 6.13 -14.89
C ALA A 182 16.32 5.51 -14.92
N ASN A 183 16.53 4.36 -14.28
CA ASN A 183 17.80 3.66 -14.41
C ASN A 183 18.01 3.11 -15.83
N LEU A 184 16.97 2.59 -16.49
CA LEU A 184 17.07 2.14 -17.88
C LEU A 184 17.40 3.28 -18.85
N ASP A 185 16.92 4.49 -18.58
CA ASP A 185 17.28 5.69 -19.35
C ASP A 185 18.78 6.04 -19.22
N MET A 186 19.32 5.93 -18.00
CA MET A 186 20.77 6.07 -17.76
C MET A 186 21.56 4.96 -18.46
N VAL A 187 21.08 3.71 -18.42
CA VAL A 187 21.71 2.57 -19.13
C VAL A 187 21.80 2.85 -20.63
N ALA A 188 20.71 3.34 -21.23
CA ALA A 188 20.68 3.70 -22.65
C ALA A 188 21.72 4.80 -22.96
N THR A 189 21.78 5.83 -22.10
CA THR A 189 22.74 6.94 -22.24
C THR A 189 24.19 6.47 -22.22
N PHE A 190 24.57 5.60 -21.27
CA PHE A 190 25.95 5.06 -21.20
C PHE A 190 26.27 4.08 -22.33
N ALA A 191 25.28 3.30 -22.79
CA ALA A 191 25.44 2.43 -23.94
C ALA A 191 25.76 3.23 -25.22
N GLU A 192 25.09 4.37 -25.43
CA GLU A 192 25.38 5.28 -26.55
C GLU A 192 26.78 5.89 -26.47
N GLN A 193 27.27 6.18 -25.26
CA GLN A 193 28.62 6.68 -25.01
C GLN A 193 29.72 5.62 -25.13
N GLN A 194 29.35 4.38 -25.48
CA GLN A 194 30.27 3.22 -25.54
C GLN A 194 30.96 2.92 -24.20
N ASP A 195 30.26 3.17 -23.09
CA ASP A 195 30.69 2.81 -21.73
C ASP A 195 29.83 1.65 -21.19
N PRO A 196 30.12 0.40 -21.58
CA PRO A 196 29.34 -0.76 -21.18
C PRO A 196 29.47 -1.09 -19.69
N GLU A 197 30.57 -0.69 -19.04
CA GLU A 197 30.79 -0.95 -17.62
C GLU A 197 29.81 -0.13 -16.78
N SER A 198 29.70 1.16 -17.05
CA SER A 198 28.71 2.03 -16.41
C SER A 198 27.28 1.60 -16.75
N ALA A 199 27.00 1.25 -18.01
CA ALA A 199 25.69 0.77 -18.41
C ALA A 199 25.26 -0.49 -17.62
N VAL A 200 26.15 -1.49 -17.48
CA VAL A 200 25.86 -2.69 -16.68
C VAL A 200 25.70 -2.35 -15.20
N ALA A 201 26.52 -1.46 -14.66
CA ALA A 201 26.42 -1.02 -13.27
C ALA A 201 25.06 -0.38 -12.96
N PHE A 202 24.59 0.54 -13.80
CA PHE A 202 23.28 1.19 -13.65
C PHE A 202 22.12 0.20 -13.83
N LEU A 203 22.25 -0.78 -14.73
CA LEU A 203 21.23 -1.82 -14.88
C LEU A 203 21.10 -2.66 -13.60
N ILE A 204 22.22 -3.12 -13.05
CA ILE A 204 22.24 -3.88 -11.79
C ILE A 204 21.69 -3.03 -10.65
N TYR A 205 22.11 -1.77 -10.55
CA TYR A 205 21.62 -0.85 -9.52
C TYR A 205 20.11 -0.62 -9.62
N GLY A 206 19.58 -0.40 -10.82
CA GLY A 206 18.15 -0.24 -11.06
C GLY A 206 17.35 -1.49 -10.69
N LEU A 207 17.84 -2.68 -11.06
CA LEU A 207 17.20 -3.96 -10.72
C LEU A 207 17.24 -4.23 -9.22
N VAL A 208 18.37 -4.01 -8.54
CA VAL A 208 18.48 -4.19 -7.08
C VAL A 208 17.57 -3.20 -6.35
N SER A 209 17.56 -1.94 -6.78
CA SER A 209 16.71 -0.92 -6.17
C SER A 209 15.22 -1.27 -6.33
N TRP A 210 14.81 -1.71 -7.53
CA TRP A 210 13.42 -2.03 -7.82
C TRP A 210 12.95 -3.36 -7.21
N LEU A 211 13.74 -4.43 -7.32
CA LEU A 211 13.33 -5.77 -6.89
C LEU A 211 13.61 -6.06 -5.41
N VAL A 212 14.58 -5.37 -4.80
CA VAL A 212 15.00 -5.62 -3.42
C VAL A 212 14.67 -4.43 -2.51
N LEU A 213 15.17 -3.24 -2.84
CA LEU A 213 15.05 -2.09 -1.95
C LEU A 213 13.59 -1.60 -1.83
N VAL A 214 12.88 -1.44 -2.95
CA VAL A 214 11.47 -0.99 -2.93
C VAL A 214 10.60 -1.92 -2.08
N PRO A 215 10.59 -3.25 -2.25
CA PRO A 215 9.88 -4.14 -1.34
C PRO A 215 10.35 -4.05 0.10
N ALA A 216 11.66 -4.00 0.35
CA ALA A 216 12.20 -3.90 1.71
C ALA A 216 11.77 -2.61 2.44
N VAL A 217 11.35 -1.58 1.71
CA VAL A 217 10.88 -0.30 2.24
C VAL A 217 9.36 -0.31 2.39
N ILE A 218 8.64 -0.72 1.34
CA ILE A 218 7.17 -0.64 1.30
C ILE A 218 6.53 -1.72 2.19
N PHE A 219 7.10 -2.92 2.31
CA PHE A 219 6.53 -3.97 3.16
C PHE A 219 6.49 -3.57 4.64
N PRO A 220 7.62 -3.15 5.27
CA PRO A 220 7.60 -2.61 6.62
C PRO A 220 6.67 -1.41 6.78
N PHE A 221 6.66 -0.49 5.80
CA PHE A 221 5.76 0.66 5.82
C PHE A 221 4.30 0.22 5.96
N VAL A 222 3.82 -0.64 5.05
CA VAL A 222 2.43 -1.13 5.07
C VAL A 222 2.14 -1.91 6.34
N PHE A 223 3.09 -2.72 6.82
CA PHE A 223 2.93 -3.49 8.06
C PHE A 223 2.80 -2.60 9.29
N ILE A 224 3.66 -1.58 9.42
CA ILE A 224 3.61 -0.63 10.54
C ILE A 224 2.30 0.17 10.47
N CYS A 225 1.89 0.63 9.29
CA CYS A 225 0.62 1.34 9.15
C CYS A 225 -0.57 0.45 9.57
N ASP A 226 -0.59 -0.82 9.19
CA ASP A 226 -1.65 -1.77 9.56
C ASP A 226 -1.65 -2.10 11.05
N ALA A 227 -0.48 -2.34 11.64
CA ALA A 227 -0.35 -2.59 13.08
C ALA A 227 -0.82 -1.39 13.91
N LEU A 228 -0.51 -0.17 13.45
CA LEU A 228 -0.97 1.06 14.09
C LEU A 228 -2.46 1.35 13.83
N ALA A 229 -3.11 0.67 12.87
CA ALA A 229 -4.52 0.87 12.53
C ALA A 229 -5.48 0.35 13.62
N ASP A 230 -5.11 -0.73 14.31
CA ASP A 230 -5.99 -1.43 15.26
C ASP A 230 -6.07 -0.78 16.64
N GLU A 231 -5.20 0.18 16.94
CA GLU A 231 -5.12 0.85 18.24
C GLU A 231 -5.93 2.17 18.28
N GLY A 232 -6.76 2.35 19.31
CA GLY A 232 -7.71 3.48 19.44
C GLY A 232 -7.12 4.89 19.28
N SER A 233 -8.00 5.86 18.99
CA SER A 233 -7.67 7.23 18.57
C SER A 233 -7.18 8.11 19.73
N SER A 234 -5.87 8.31 19.82
CA SER A 234 -5.29 9.46 20.52
C SER A 234 -4.53 10.34 19.51
N THR A 235 -4.52 11.65 19.72
CA THR A 235 -3.86 12.60 18.80
C THR A 235 -2.37 12.27 18.60
N PHE A 236 -1.69 11.81 19.64
CA PHE A 236 -0.29 11.38 19.53
C PHE A 236 -0.14 10.12 18.67
N ARG A 237 -1.10 9.17 18.75
CA ARG A 237 -1.11 7.98 17.90
C ARG A 237 -1.42 8.30 16.45
N GLU A 238 -2.30 9.24 16.17
CA GLU A 238 -2.56 9.70 14.80
C GLU A 238 -1.29 10.30 14.16
N LEU A 239 -0.53 11.07 14.95
CA LEU A 239 0.75 11.60 14.54
C LEU A 239 1.78 10.48 14.33
N LEU A 240 1.86 9.50 15.23
CA LEU A 240 2.72 8.34 15.06
C LEU A 240 2.31 7.46 13.87
N ARG A 241 1.01 7.31 13.59
CA ARG A 241 0.47 6.56 12.45
C ARG A 241 0.81 7.23 11.12
N THR A 242 0.95 8.56 11.10
CA THR A 242 1.29 9.31 9.89
C THR A 242 2.81 9.41 9.69
N PHE A 243 3.57 9.74 10.74
CA PHE A 243 5.00 10.02 10.65
C PHE A 243 5.90 8.82 11.00
N GLY A 244 5.46 7.93 11.88
CA GLY A 244 6.22 6.74 12.28
C GLY A 244 6.57 5.84 11.08
N PRO A 245 5.59 5.45 10.26
CA PRO A 245 5.84 4.73 9.02
C PRO A 245 6.70 5.51 8.03
N ALA A 246 6.72 6.84 8.06
CA ALA A 246 7.56 7.62 7.15
C ALA A 246 9.05 7.62 7.55
N CYS A 247 9.34 7.72 8.86
CA CYS A 247 10.70 7.84 9.36
C CYS A 247 11.53 6.56 9.21
N VAL A 248 10.93 5.38 9.44
CA VAL A 248 11.65 4.10 9.42
C VAL A 248 12.18 3.75 8.01
N PRO A 249 11.36 3.74 6.95
CA PRO A 249 11.83 3.42 5.61
C PRO A 249 12.72 4.52 5.05
N MET A 250 12.48 5.81 5.36
CA MET A 250 13.37 6.90 4.94
C MET A 250 14.77 6.75 5.53
N SER A 251 14.88 6.40 6.82
CA SER A 251 16.18 6.16 7.46
C SER A 251 16.89 4.93 6.88
N LEU A 252 16.15 3.87 6.55
CA LEU A 252 16.69 2.68 5.88
C LEU A 252 17.17 2.98 4.46
N VAL A 253 16.37 3.67 3.64
CA VAL A 253 16.77 4.05 2.27
C VAL A 253 18.00 4.95 2.31
N PHE A 254 17.98 5.98 3.15
CA PHE A 254 19.09 6.92 3.28
C PHE A 254 20.38 6.21 3.67
N SER A 255 20.31 5.35 4.68
CA SER A 255 21.49 4.66 5.18
C SER A 255 21.99 3.61 4.18
N ALA A 256 21.12 3.03 3.34
CA ALA A 256 21.48 2.02 2.34
C ALA A 256 22.13 2.69 1.13
N ALA A 257 21.55 3.81 0.68
CA ALA A 257 22.12 4.67 -0.35
C ALA A 257 23.49 5.21 0.07
N LEU A 258 23.59 5.72 1.30
CA LEU A 258 24.86 6.24 1.85
C LEU A 258 25.93 5.14 1.89
N THR A 259 25.58 3.94 2.35
CA THR A 259 26.52 2.80 2.40
C THR A 259 26.99 2.38 1.03
N LEU A 260 26.05 2.20 0.10
CA LEU A 260 26.36 1.73 -1.25
C LEU A 260 27.25 2.74 -2.00
N LYS A 261 27.14 4.03 -1.67
CA LYS A 261 27.97 5.07 -2.27
C LYS A 261 29.31 5.25 -1.58
N LEU A 262 29.37 5.11 -0.25
CA LEU A 262 30.64 5.03 0.47
C LEU A 262 31.47 3.83 -0.02
N SER A 263 30.84 2.68 -0.25
CA SER A 263 31.54 1.51 -0.79
C SER A 263 31.99 1.71 -2.23
N TRP A 264 31.18 2.36 -3.07
CA TRP A 264 31.58 2.71 -4.45
C TRP A 264 32.75 3.70 -4.48
N GLY A 265 32.70 4.75 -3.66
CA GLY A 265 33.78 5.73 -3.55
C GLY A 265 35.09 5.12 -3.03
N LEU A 266 35.00 4.19 -2.09
CA LEU A 266 36.15 3.43 -1.60
C LEU A 266 36.70 2.48 -2.67
N ALA A 267 35.84 1.83 -3.46
CA ALA A 267 36.26 0.94 -4.54
C ALA A 267 36.93 1.68 -5.72
N ALA A 268 36.52 2.91 -6.00
CA ALA A 268 37.13 3.75 -7.02
C ALA A 268 38.48 4.37 -6.56
N SER A 269 38.79 4.33 -5.26
CA SER A 269 40.05 4.86 -4.76
C SER A 269 41.23 3.92 -5.07
N PRO A 270 42.40 4.44 -5.50
CA PRO A 270 43.55 3.62 -5.88
C PRO A 270 44.16 2.79 -4.73
N LEU A 271 43.74 3.03 -3.48
CA LEU A 271 44.14 2.24 -2.30
C LEU A 271 43.12 1.14 -1.91
N GLY A 272 41.95 1.11 -2.54
CA GLY A 272 40.85 0.23 -2.17
C GLY A 272 40.97 -1.16 -2.79
N SER A 273 41.56 -2.12 -2.07
CA SER A 273 41.38 -3.53 -2.44
C SER A 273 39.88 -3.86 -2.43
N ALA A 274 39.38 -4.47 -3.52
CA ALA A 274 37.97 -4.75 -3.78
C ALA A 274 37.21 -5.49 -2.65
N GLY A 275 37.93 -6.12 -1.71
CA GLY A 275 37.34 -6.79 -0.54
C GLY A 275 36.77 -5.85 0.52
N ALA A 276 37.29 -4.62 0.67
CA ALA A 276 36.84 -3.71 1.73
C ALA A 276 35.44 -3.13 1.47
N GLY A 277 35.10 -2.83 0.22
CA GLY A 277 33.79 -2.30 -0.17
C GLY A 277 32.65 -3.30 0.04
N ILE A 278 32.90 -4.58 -0.27
CA ILE A 278 31.91 -5.67 -0.09
C ILE A 278 31.63 -5.90 1.41
N GLY A 279 32.67 -5.90 2.25
CA GLY A 279 32.51 -6.08 3.70
C GLY A 279 31.70 -4.96 4.36
N ILE A 280 31.89 -3.72 3.96
CA ILE A 280 31.15 -2.56 4.47
C ILE A 280 29.68 -2.62 4.01
N CYS A 281 29.43 -2.94 2.74
CA CYS A 281 28.06 -3.14 2.24
C CYS A 281 27.34 -4.23 3.03
N VAL A 282 27.93 -5.42 3.16
CA VAL A 282 27.31 -6.55 3.88
C VAL A 282 27.12 -6.20 5.36
N GLY A 283 28.09 -5.55 5.99
CA GLY A 283 28.01 -5.15 7.40
C GLY A 283 26.88 -4.16 7.68
N VAL A 284 26.71 -3.14 6.84
CA VAL A 284 25.61 -2.19 7.02
C VAL A 284 24.27 -2.82 6.67
N TRP A 285 24.17 -3.62 5.61
CA TRP A 285 22.93 -4.37 5.31
C TRP A 285 22.54 -5.32 6.45
N ALA A 286 23.48 -6.03 7.05
CA ALA A 286 23.25 -6.85 8.23
C ALA A 286 22.81 -5.98 9.43
N GLY A 287 23.48 -4.85 9.67
CA GLY A 287 23.12 -3.89 10.73
C GLY A 287 21.72 -3.30 10.53
N MET A 288 21.30 -3.07 9.29
CA MET A 288 19.98 -2.57 8.95
C MET A 288 18.89 -3.60 9.11
N LEU A 289 19.13 -4.85 8.72
CA LEU A 289 18.20 -5.95 8.96
C LEU A 289 18.04 -6.19 10.47
N LEU A 290 19.14 -6.06 11.24
CA LEU A 290 19.11 -6.11 12.70
C LEU A 290 18.38 -4.91 13.31
N CYS A 291 18.65 -3.68 12.87
CA CYS A 291 17.95 -2.48 13.34
C CYS A 291 16.46 -2.50 12.97
N GLY A 292 16.11 -2.93 11.76
CA GLY A 292 14.74 -3.17 11.34
C GLY A 292 14.07 -4.20 12.25
N GLY A 293 14.71 -5.35 12.47
CA GLY A 293 14.24 -6.38 13.40
C GLY A 293 14.08 -5.88 14.84
N CYS A 294 15.00 -5.03 15.32
CA CYS A 294 14.91 -4.39 16.63
C CYS A 294 13.78 -3.36 16.68
N CYS A 295 13.57 -2.56 15.64
CA CYS A 295 12.43 -1.65 15.53
C CYS A 295 11.10 -2.40 15.54
N PHE A 296 10.99 -3.52 14.81
CA PHE A 296 9.82 -4.39 14.87
C PHE A 296 9.61 -4.98 16.28
N SER A 297 10.70 -5.39 16.94
CA SER A 297 10.64 -5.91 18.32
C SER A 297 10.22 -4.81 19.31
N CYS A 298 10.72 -3.58 19.14
CA CYS A 298 10.36 -2.42 19.96
C CYS A 298 8.92 -1.97 19.73
N VAL A 299 8.42 -1.99 18.49
CA VAL A 299 7.01 -1.72 18.19
C VAL A 299 6.11 -2.80 18.82
N GLY A 300 6.52 -4.08 18.73
CA GLY A 300 5.83 -5.17 19.42
C GLY A 300 5.83 -5.02 20.95
N LEU A 301 6.95 -4.60 21.54
CA LEU A 301 7.07 -4.31 22.97
C LEU A 301 6.24 -3.10 23.41
N LEU A 302 6.21 -2.03 22.60
CA LEU A 302 5.39 -0.85 22.87
C LEU A 302 3.90 -1.17 22.83
N SER A 303 3.47 -1.96 21.83
CA SER A 303 2.09 -2.44 21.72
C SER A 303 1.73 -3.37 22.90
N ALA A 304 2.64 -4.27 23.30
CA ALA A 304 2.47 -5.11 24.49
C ALA A 304 2.38 -4.30 25.80
N MET A 305 3.18 -3.24 25.94
CA MET A 305 3.15 -2.35 27.11
C MET A 305 1.88 -1.50 27.19
N THR A 306 1.30 -1.11 26.05
CA THR A 306 0.04 -0.36 26.06
C THR A 306 -1.17 -1.22 26.39
N ILE A 307 -1.13 -2.52 26.07
CA ILE A 307 -2.16 -3.49 26.47
C ILE A 307 -2.16 -3.71 27.99
N THR A 308 -1.00 -3.65 28.66
CA THR A 308 -0.92 -3.82 30.13
C THR A 308 -1.34 -2.59 30.96
N CYS A 309 -1.57 -1.44 30.33
CA CYS A 309 -1.97 -0.20 31.01
C CYS A 309 -3.46 0.14 30.87
N GLN A 310 -4.28 -0.73 30.28
CA GLN A 310 -5.75 -0.67 30.31
C GLN A 310 -6.30 -1.76 31.22
#